data_AF-A0A8E2UWQ4-F1
#
_entry.id   AF-A0A8E2UWQ4-F1
#
_cell.length_a   1.000
_cell.length_b   1.000
_cell.length_c   1.000
_cell.angle_alpha   90.00
_cell.angle_beta   90.00
_cell.angle_gamma   90.00
#
_symmetry.space_group_name_H-M   'P 1'
#
loop_
_entity.id
_entity.type
_entity.pdbx_description
1 polymer ?
#
loop_
_entity_poly.entity_id
_entity_poly.type
_entity_poly.pdbx_seq_one_letter_code
_entity_poly.pdbx_strand_id
1 'polypeptide(L)'
;MRNIKRNNQRTMKFKQAVLLSGCVVAAAALQGCATPHTPPQFPDAASASPAGGTFVNVANLRNVGTGLNKDQLYDLIGPPQFHEGFVGHRVWNYLFDFRRGDQVVSCQYQVQFDRNMRVSATYWRDPQCAEFVQPSAAPAIAPAAAAAPAPRAQFTIAGEALFPFAKSSLDSMLPGGRAELDDAIAKIRAERGTTRIDVVGHTDRIGSDQSNRALSRARAETVKRYLVAHGLDAARIRTEGAGSSQPVSHCPPGESPAVIACLQKDRRVTITVYGQD
;
A
#
# COMPACT_ATOMS: atom_id res chain seq x y z
N MET A 1 -97.03 6.80 -6.19
CA MET A 1 -97.66 7.67 -7.23
C MET A 1 -96.55 8.08 -8.20
N ARG A 2 -96.56 7.61 -9.46
CA ARG A 2 -96.83 8.44 -10.67
C ARG A 2 -96.12 9.82 -10.57
N ASN A 3 -95.18 10.24 -11.41
CA ASN A 3 -95.17 10.22 -12.89
C ASN A 3 -93.77 10.69 -13.38
N ILE A 4 -93.14 10.03 -14.36
CA ILE A 4 -93.12 10.37 -15.80
C ILE A 4 -92.47 11.75 -16.10
N LYS A 5 -91.31 11.75 -16.77
CA LYS A 5 -91.21 12.18 -18.19
C LYS A 5 -89.91 11.71 -18.85
N ARG A 6 -90.10 11.02 -19.97
CA ARG A 6 -89.14 10.60 -20.99
C ARG A 6 -88.70 11.78 -21.86
N ASN A 7 -87.73 11.46 -22.73
CA ASN A 7 -87.40 12.04 -24.04
C ASN A 7 -86.35 13.17 -24.03
N ASN A 8 -85.41 13.26 -24.96
CA ASN A 8 -85.16 12.51 -26.20
C ASN A 8 -83.68 12.70 -26.61
N GLN A 9 -83.21 11.79 -27.46
CA GLN A 9 -81.91 11.70 -28.11
C GLN A 9 -81.40 13.01 -28.76
N ARG A 10 -80.07 13.20 -28.78
CA ARG A 10 -79.32 13.32 -30.04
C ARG A 10 -77.80 13.19 -29.84
N THR A 11 -77.25 12.35 -30.69
CA THR A 11 -75.85 12.00 -30.95
C THR A 11 -74.98 13.19 -31.38
N MET A 12 -73.71 13.24 -30.94
CA MET A 12 -72.55 13.27 -31.86
C MET A 12 -71.22 13.14 -31.09
N LYS A 13 -70.31 12.36 -31.68
CA LYS A 13 -68.97 12.00 -31.19
C LYS A 13 -68.03 13.22 -31.22
N PHE A 14 -67.20 13.40 -30.18
CA PHE A 14 -65.98 14.20 -30.28
C PHE A 14 -64.82 13.55 -29.51
N LYS A 15 -63.64 13.69 -30.10
CA LYS A 15 -62.39 12.94 -29.86
C LYS A 15 -61.62 13.44 -28.63
N GLN A 16 -60.90 12.49 -28.03
CA GLN A 16 -59.62 12.56 -27.28
C GLN A 16 -59.10 13.90 -26.75
N ALA A 17 -58.75 13.93 -25.45
CA ALA A 17 -57.38 14.07 -24.93
C ALA A 17 -57.45 14.58 -23.48
N VAL A 18 -57.09 13.73 -22.50
CA VAL A 18 -56.99 14.13 -21.09
C VAL A 18 -55.57 14.62 -20.81
N LEU A 19 -55.50 15.91 -20.44
CA LEU A 19 -54.38 16.58 -19.80
C LEU A 19 -54.12 16.01 -18.41
N LEU A 20 -52.85 15.81 -18.05
CA LEU A 20 -52.39 15.93 -16.67
C LEU A 20 -51.01 16.59 -16.60
N SER A 21 -51.08 17.90 -16.35
CA SER A 21 -50.28 18.66 -15.37
C SER A 21 -48.79 18.38 -15.27
N GLY A 22 -48.00 19.22 -15.94
CA GLY A 22 -46.65 19.54 -15.49
C GLY A 22 -46.68 20.76 -14.56
N CYS A 23 -45.96 20.69 -13.44
CA CYS A 23 -45.38 21.87 -12.82
C CYS A 23 -43.96 21.55 -12.35
N VAL A 24 -43.06 22.46 -12.68
CA VAL A 24 -41.62 22.34 -12.82
C VAL A 24 -40.93 22.46 -11.45
N VAL A 25 -40.05 21.51 -11.12
CA VAL A 25 -38.95 21.78 -10.18
C VAL A 25 -37.70 22.00 -11.04
N ALA A 26 -37.30 23.25 -11.17
CA ALA A 26 -36.04 23.62 -11.78
C ALA A 26 -34.90 23.21 -10.83
N ALA A 27 -34.35 22.02 -11.05
CA ALA A 27 -33.03 21.69 -10.52
C ALA A 27 -32.01 22.49 -11.32
N ALA A 28 -31.57 23.62 -10.76
CA ALA A 28 -30.37 24.30 -11.22
C ALA A 28 -29.19 23.34 -11.05
N ALA A 29 -28.86 22.60 -12.11
CA ALA A 29 -27.60 21.89 -12.18
C ALA A 29 -26.50 22.95 -12.17
N LEU A 30 -25.82 23.09 -11.04
CA LEU A 30 -24.50 23.68 -11.00
C LEU A 30 -23.63 22.80 -11.92
N GLN A 31 -23.52 23.21 -13.18
CA GLN A 31 -22.47 22.75 -14.07
C GLN A 31 -21.17 23.35 -13.55
N GLY A 32 -20.66 22.74 -12.47
CA GLY A 32 -19.24 22.79 -12.17
C GLY A 32 -18.53 22.31 -13.42
N CYS A 33 -17.59 23.12 -13.92
CA CYS A 33 -16.77 22.80 -15.07
C CYS A 33 -16.06 21.46 -14.82
N ALA A 34 -16.67 20.35 -15.28
CA ALA A 34 -15.98 19.09 -15.40
C ALA A 34 -14.91 19.29 -16.47
N THR A 35 -13.66 19.33 -16.04
CA THR A 35 -12.53 19.23 -16.96
C THR A 35 -12.75 18.00 -17.84
N PRO A 36 -12.59 18.09 -19.17
CA PRO A 36 -12.81 16.95 -20.04
C PRO A 36 -11.81 15.85 -19.67
N HIS A 37 -12.28 14.84 -18.94
CA HIS A 37 -11.53 13.62 -18.70
C HIS A 37 -11.65 12.76 -19.96
N THR A 38 -10.53 12.60 -20.66
CA THR A 38 -10.46 11.64 -21.77
C THR A 38 -10.66 10.24 -21.20
N PRO A 39 -11.59 9.44 -21.74
CA PRO A 39 -11.79 8.04 -21.32
C PRO A 39 -10.47 7.26 -21.37
N PRO A 40 -10.21 6.36 -20.42
CA PRO A 40 -8.95 5.63 -20.38
C PRO A 40 -8.84 4.68 -21.59
N GLN A 41 -7.79 4.85 -22.39
CA GLN A 41 -7.42 3.94 -23.47
C GLN A 41 -6.17 3.16 -23.08
N PHE A 42 -6.26 1.83 -23.08
CA PHE A 42 -5.16 0.96 -22.70
C PHE A 42 -4.47 0.37 -23.94
N PRO A 43 -3.12 0.32 -23.96
CA PRO A 43 -2.37 -0.38 -25.00
C PRO A 43 -2.57 -1.90 -24.92
N ASP A 44 -2.11 -2.63 -25.93
CA ASP A 44 -2.06 -4.09 -25.87
C ASP A 44 -1.06 -4.53 -24.78
N ALA A 45 -1.47 -5.40 -23.86
CA ALA A 45 -0.59 -5.90 -22.80
C ALA A 45 0.68 -6.58 -23.35
N ALA A 46 0.60 -7.20 -24.54
CA ALA A 46 1.75 -7.85 -25.18
C ALA A 46 2.83 -6.86 -25.65
N SER A 47 2.50 -5.57 -25.77
CA SER A 47 3.46 -4.54 -26.17
C SER A 47 4.23 -3.92 -24.99
N ALA A 48 4.09 -4.46 -23.78
CA ALA A 48 4.85 -4.02 -22.61
C ALA A 48 6.36 -4.28 -22.79
N SER A 49 7.17 -3.37 -22.28
CA SER A 49 8.63 -3.41 -22.28
C SER A 49 9.16 -3.07 -20.88
N PRO A 50 9.85 -4.00 -20.19
CA PRO A 50 10.13 -5.38 -20.60
C PRO A 50 8.87 -6.22 -20.85
N ALA A 51 8.98 -7.28 -21.64
CA ALA A 51 7.86 -8.17 -21.93
C ALA A 51 7.32 -8.81 -20.64
N GLY A 52 6.00 -8.76 -20.45
CA GLY A 52 5.32 -9.23 -19.23
C GLY A 52 5.10 -8.13 -18.19
N GLY A 53 4.30 -8.43 -17.17
CA GLY A 53 4.03 -7.48 -16.09
C GLY A 53 5.15 -7.44 -15.06
N THR A 54 5.12 -6.42 -14.19
CA THR A 54 6.05 -6.32 -13.06
C THR A 54 5.33 -6.54 -11.73
N PHE A 55 5.97 -7.25 -10.80
CA PHE A 55 5.46 -7.36 -9.43
C PHE A 55 5.69 -6.04 -8.70
N VAL A 56 4.64 -5.23 -8.63
CA VAL A 56 4.65 -3.92 -7.96
C VAL A 56 4.52 -4.07 -6.44
N ASN A 57 5.13 -3.14 -5.71
CA ASN A 57 4.90 -3.02 -4.28
C ASN A 57 3.46 -2.50 -4.02
N VAL A 58 2.58 -3.39 -3.58
CA VAL A 58 1.15 -3.08 -3.34
C VAL A 58 0.97 -1.96 -2.33
N ALA A 59 1.81 -1.87 -1.30
CA ALA A 59 1.72 -0.81 -0.30
C ALA A 59 2.05 0.56 -0.91
N ASN A 60 3.01 0.63 -1.83
CA ASN A 60 3.28 1.87 -2.57
C ASN A 60 2.17 2.20 -3.56
N LEU A 61 1.65 1.21 -4.29
CA LEU A 61 0.56 1.41 -5.24
C LEU A 61 -0.72 1.93 -4.56
N ARG A 62 -0.99 1.56 -3.31
CA ARG A 62 -2.08 2.12 -2.49
C ARG A 62 -1.95 3.63 -2.25
N ASN A 63 -0.73 4.17 -2.26
CA ASN A 63 -0.48 5.59 -2.05
C ASN A 63 -0.59 6.41 -3.34
N VAL A 64 -0.86 5.77 -4.50
CA VAL A 64 -1.08 6.48 -5.75
C VAL A 64 -2.46 7.14 -5.74
N GLY A 65 -2.48 8.46 -5.82
CA GLY A 65 -3.70 9.26 -5.79
C GLY A 65 -3.55 10.59 -6.51
N THR A 66 -4.64 11.35 -6.57
CA THR A 66 -4.66 12.66 -7.23
C THR A 66 -3.69 13.65 -6.58
N GLY A 67 -3.08 14.52 -7.39
CA GLY A 67 -2.18 15.59 -6.92
C GLY A 67 -0.69 15.22 -6.91
N LEU A 68 -0.35 13.94 -6.96
CA LEU A 68 1.05 13.48 -7.07
C LEU A 68 1.69 13.98 -8.36
N ASN A 69 2.95 14.40 -8.30
CA ASN A 69 3.72 14.68 -9.51
C ASN A 69 4.33 13.39 -10.10
N LYS A 70 4.92 13.49 -11.29
CA LYS A 70 5.54 12.35 -11.99
C LYS A 70 6.66 11.68 -11.19
N ASP A 71 7.48 12.45 -10.48
CA ASP A 71 8.61 11.92 -9.71
C ASP A 71 8.12 11.12 -8.49
N GLN A 72 7.11 11.63 -7.78
CA GLN A 72 6.46 10.94 -6.68
C GLN A 72 5.80 9.63 -7.14
N LEU A 73 5.16 9.66 -8.31
CA LEU A 73 4.57 8.45 -8.88
C LEU A 73 5.65 7.43 -9.28
N TYR A 74 6.74 7.89 -9.89
CA TYR A 74 7.88 7.05 -10.24
C TYR A 74 8.50 6.38 -9.01
N ASP A 75 8.67 7.12 -7.91
CA ASP A 75 9.20 6.57 -6.65
C ASP A 75 8.28 5.51 -6.03
N LEU A 76 6.96 5.64 -6.20
CA LEU A 76 6.00 4.69 -5.66
C LEU A 76 5.93 3.41 -6.48
N ILE A 77 5.76 3.53 -7.80
CA ILE A 77 5.37 2.39 -8.67
C ILE A 77 6.32 2.15 -9.84
N GLY A 78 7.44 2.88 -9.91
CA GLY A 78 8.45 2.74 -10.95
C GLY A 78 8.06 3.36 -12.30
N PRO A 79 8.92 3.15 -13.32
CA PRO A 79 8.65 3.59 -14.68
C PRO A 79 7.48 2.82 -15.31
N PRO A 80 6.69 3.44 -16.20
CA PRO A 80 5.68 2.74 -17.00
C PRO A 80 6.33 1.76 -17.98
N GLN A 81 5.70 0.61 -18.22
CA GLN A 81 6.17 -0.44 -19.14
C GLN A 81 5.75 -0.18 -20.59
N PHE A 82 5.08 0.94 -20.88
CA PHE A 82 4.67 1.29 -22.23
C PHE A 82 5.44 2.52 -22.71
N HIS A 83 5.98 2.44 -23.92
CA HIS A 83 6.73 3.52 -24.54
C HIS A 83 5.79 4.63 -25.00
N GLU A 84 5.39 5.48 -24.05
CA GLU A 84 4.41 6.53 -24.30
C GLU A 84 5.05 7.89 -24.52
N GLY A 85 6.38 7.99 -24.61
CA GLY A 85 7.09 9.26 -24.74
C GLY A 85 7.11 10.04 -23.44
N PHE A 86 8.30 10.42 -22.96
CA PHE A 86 8.45 11.06 -21.64
C PHE A 86 8.06 12.55 -21.63
N VAL A 87 7.91 13.18 -22.79
CA VAL A 87 7.69 14.63 -22.94
C VAL A 87 6.26 14.92 -23.39
N GLY A 88 5.47 15.60 -22.56
CA GLY A 88 4.12 16.09 -22.92
C GLY A 88 2.98 15.07 -22.83
N HIS A 89 3.27 13.78 -22.68
CA HIS A 89 2.25 12.75 -22.51
C HIS A 89 1.68 12.77 -21.09
N ARG A 90 0.35 12.89 -21.03
CA ARG A 90 -0.48 13.03 -19.83
C ARG A 90 -1.13 11.72 -19.40
N VAL A 91 -0.65 10.62 -19.95
CA VAL A 91 -1.12 9.28 -19.65
C VAL A 91 0.12 8.42 -19.49
N TRP A 92 0.16 7.62 -18.43
CA TRP A 92 1.12 6.54 -18.23
C TRP A 92 0.35 5.24 -18.03
N ASN A 93 0.62 4.25 -18.87
CA ASN A 93 0.11 2.90 -18.70
C ASN A 93 1.15 2.00 -18.03
N TYR A 94 0.64 1.04 -17.26
CA TYR A 94 1.39 0.07 -16.51
C TYR A 94 0.80 -1.33 -16.72
N LEU A 95 1.67 -2.35 -16.61
CA LEU A 95 1.28 -3.75 -16.53
C LEU A 95 1.85 -4.36 -15.25
N PHE A 96 0.98 -4.64 -14.29
CA PHE A 96 1.34 -5.18 -12.99
C PHE A 96 0.94 -6.63 -12.84
N ASP A 97 1.84 -7.44 -12.29
CA ASP A 97 1.58 -8.83 -11.96
C ASP A 97 1.28 -8.97 -10.47
N PHE A 98 0.20 -9.68 -10.16
CA PHE A 98 -0.22 -10.03 -8.81
C PHE A 98 -0.25 -11.55 -8.65
N ARG A 99 -0.13 -12.02 -7.40
CA ARG A 99 -0.33 -13.44 -7.07
C ARG A 99 -1.71 -13.66 -6.47
N ARG A 100 -2.43 -14.65 -7.01
CA ARG A 100 -3.67 -15.20 -6.45
C ARG A 100 -3.45 -16.69 -6.22
N GLY A 101 -3.04 -17.06 -5.00
CA GLY A 101 -2.50 -18.39 -4.75
C GLY A 101 -1.26 -18.65 -5.62
N ASP A 102 -1.29 -19.73 -6.39
CA ASP A 102 -0.21 -20.10 -7.31
C ASP A 102 -0.35 -19.48 -8.71
N GLN A 103 -1.43 -18.74 -8.97
CA GLN A 103 -1.67 -18.09 -10.26
C GLN A 103 -1.09 -16.67 -10.27
N VAL A 104 -0.50 -16.31 -11.41
CA VAL A 104 -0.12 -14.93 -11.73
C VAL A 104 -1.25 -14.28 -12.52
N VAL A 105 -1.70 -13.12 -12.06
CA VAL A 105 -2.73 -12.32 -12.71
C VAL A 105 -2.12 -11.00 -13.13
N SER A 106 -2.09 -10.74 -14.43
CA SER A 106 -1.58 -9.49 -15.02
C SER A 106 -2.71 -8.47 -15.17
N CYS A 107 -2.47 -7.27 -14.68
CA CYS A 107 -3.45 -6.20 -14.57
C CYS A 107 -2.90 -4.91 -15.19
N GLN A 108 -3.65 -4.33 -16.13
CA GLN A 108 -3.30 -3.04 -16.72
C GLN A 108 -3.83 -1.90 -15.87
N TYR A 109 -2.95 -0.95 -15.57
CA TYR A 109 -3.24 0.21 -14.74
C TYR A 109 -2.83 1.48 -15.49
N GLN A 110 -3.66 2.51 -15.44
CA GLN A 110 -3.40 3.78 -16.12
C GLN A 110 -3.45 4.92 -15.12
N VAL A 111 -2.51 5.84 -15.27
CA VAL A 111 -2.47 7.11 -14.55
C VAL A 111 -2.58 8.26 -15.54
N GLN A 112 -3.56 9.14 -15.34
CA GLN A 112 -3.74 10.34 -16.13
C GLN A 112 -3.26 11.58 -15.36
N PHE A 113 -2.72 12.56 -16.09
CA PHE A 113 -2.17 13.79 -15.54
C PHE A 113 -2.93 15.02 -16.05
N ASP A 114 -3.07 16.03 -15.19
CA ASP A 114 -3.61 17.33 -15.54
C ASP A 114 -2.60 18.20 -16.33
N ARG A 115 -2.92 19.48 -16.52
CA ARG A 115 -2.04 20.46 -17.20
C ARG A 115 -0.77 20.80 -16.43
N ASN A 116 -0.74 20.52 -15.14
CA ASN A 116 0.40 20.78 -14.25
C ASN A 116 1.22 19.51 -13.98
N MET A 117 1.00 18.44 -14.76
CA MET A 117 1.66 17.15 -14.61
C MET A 117 1.42 16.52 -13.22
N ARG A 118 0.24 16.79 -12.65
CA ARG A 118 -0.23 16.14 -11.43
C ARG A 118 -1.23 15.06 -11.79
N VAL A 119 -1.19 13.94 -11.07
CA VAL A 119 -2.17 12.87 -11.22
C VAL A 119 -3.57 13.45 -11.05
N SER A 120 -4.41 13.26 -12.06
CA SER A 120 -5.80 13.73 -12.07
C SER A 120 -6.79 12.59 -11.91
N ALA A 121 -6.43 11.40 -12.41
CA ALA A 121 -7.25 10.20 -12.31
C ALA A 121 -6.40 8.94 -12.49
N THR A 122 -6.91 7.82 -12.01
CA THR A 122 -6.30 6.50 -12.22
C THR A 122 -7.36 5.48 -12.58
N TYR A 123 -6.98 4.47 -13.35
CA TYR A 123 -7.90 3.49 -13.91
C TYR A 123 -7.29 2.10 -13.94
N TRP A 124 -8.08 1.11 -13.55
CA TRP A 124 -7.81 -0.28 -13.88
C TRP A 124 -8.53 -0.63 -15.18
N ARG A 125 -7.86 -1.34 -16.09
CA ARG A 125 -8.53 -1.86 -17.30
C ARG A 125 -9.62 -2.86 -16.92
N ASP A 126 -9.28 -3.75 -15.99
CA ASP A 126 -10.23 -4.66 -15.33
C ASP A 126 -10.47 -4.14 -13.90
N PRO A 127 -11.69 -3.69 -13.56
CA PRO A 127 -12.02 -3.22 -12.22
C PRO A 127 -11.72 -4.23 -11.11
N GLN A 128 -11.74 -5.55 -11.38
CA GLN A 128 -11.42 -6.58 -10.39
C GLN A 128 -9.96 -6.52 -9.92
N CYS A 129 -9.06 -5.97 -10.73
CA CYS A 129 -7.67 -5.77 -10.34
C CYS A 129 -7.50 -4.80 -9.17
N ALA A 130 -8.48 -3.93 -8.91
CA ALA A 130 -8.45 -3.06 -7.74
C ALA A 130 -8.43 -3.85 -6.42
N GLU A 131 -8.98 -5.07 -6.38
CA GLU A 131 -9.02 -5.93 -5.20
C GLU A 131 -7.63 -6.30 -4.68
N PHE A 132 -6.63 -6.42 -5.56
CA PHE A 132 -5.25 -6.69 -5.16
C PHE A 132 -4.62 -5.53 -4.37
N VAL A 133 -5.15 -4.32 -4.56
CA VAL A 133 -4.64 -3.08 -3.97
C VAL A 133 -5.50 -2.60 -2.83
N GLN A 134 -6.76 -3.01 -2.74
CA GLN A 134 -7.54 -2.77 -1.53
C GLN A 134 -6.76 -3.31 -0.31
N PRO A 135 -6.73 -2.58 0.82
CA PRO A 135 -6.44 -3.23 2.09
C PRO A 135 -7.36 -4.43 2.12
N SER A 136 -6.82 -5.64 2.30
CA SER A 136 -7.67 -6.80 2.56
C SER A 136 -8.61 -6.33 3.65
N ALA A 137 -9.90 -6.26 3.34
CA ALA A 137 -10.89 -6.03 4.36
C ALA A 137 -10.69 -7.19 5.32
N ALA A 138 -9.92 -6.94 6.39
CA ALA A 138 -9.88 -7.82 7.52
C ALA A 138 -11.36 -8.10 7.78
N PRO A 139 -11.80 -9.37 7.71
CA PRO A 139 -13.21 -9.68 7.73
C PRO A 139 -13.83 -8.91 8.89
N ALA A 140 -14.84 -8.11 8.58
CA ALA A 140 -15.54 -7.29 9.53
C ALA A 140 -15.89 -8.17 10.74
N ILE A 141 -15.22 -7.92 11.87
CA ILE A 141 -15.48 -8.48 13.19
C ILE A 141 -15.81 -10.00 13.15
N ALA A 142 -14.81 -10.82 12.81
CA ALA A 142 -14.75 -12.13 13.46
C ALA A 142 -14.44 -11.86 14.96
N PRO A 143 -15.11 -12.50 15.93
CA PRO A 143 -14.74 -12.36 17.34
C PRO A 143 -13.27 -12.73 17.45
N ALA A 144 -12.47 -11.80 17.98
CA ALA A 144 -11.02 -11.84 18.06
C ALA A 144 -10.47 -13.27 18.03
N ALA A 145 -9.97 -13.69 16.86
CA ALA A 145 -9.00 -14.76 16.81
C ALA A 145 -7.91 -14.36 17.81
N ALA A 146 -7.80 -15.13 18.89
CA ALA A 146 -7.04 -14.87 20.10
C ALA A 146 -5.98 -13.77 19.90
N ALA A 147 -6.23 -12.59 20.49
CA ALA A 147 -5.33 -11.45 20.41
C ALA A 147 -3.89 -11.94 20.55
N ALA A 148 -3.07 -11.75 19.51
CA ALA A 148 -1.65 -12.02 19.62
C ALA A 148 -1.16 -11.35 20.91
N PRO A 149 -0.44 -12.08 21.78
CA PRO A 149 -0.11 -11.56 23.11
C PRO A 149 0.53 -10.18 22.96
N ALA A 150 0.09 -9.22 23.77
CA ALA A 150 0.68 -7.90 23.76
C ALA A 150 2.18 -8.01 24.07
N PRO A 151 3.04 -7.21 23.41
CA PRO A 151 4.45 -7.22 23.73
C PRO A 151 4.66 -6.68 25.15
N ARG A 152 5.51 -7.37 25.94
CA ARG A 152 5.93 -6.92 27.27
C ARG A 152 7.00 -5.83 27.18
N ALA A 153 7.88 -5.97 26.20
CA ALA A 153 8.96 -5.02 25.95
C ALA A 153 9.27 -4.95 24.45
N GLN A 154 9.73 -3.80 24.01
CA GLN A 154 10.24 -3.60 22.66
C GLN A 154 11.50 -2.73 22.69
N PHE A 155 12.53 -3.18 21.99
CA PHE A 155 13.78 -2.47 21.82
C PHE A 155 13.95 -2.14 20.34
N THR A 156 14.29 -0.90 20.02
CA THR A 156 14.61 -0.47 18.66
C THR A 156 16.04 0.01 18.65
N ILE A 157 16.85 -0.63 17.83
CA ILE A 157 18.29 -0.34 17.72
C ILE A 157 18.55 0.16 16.30
N ALA A 158 19.25 1.28 16.18
CA ALA A 158 19.58 1.87 14.90
C ALA A 158 20.49 0.94 14.08
N GLY A 159 20.23 0.82 12.78
CA GLY A 159 20.97 -0.07 11.88
C GLY A 159 22.43 0.34 11.75
N GLU A 160 22.72 1.64 11.72
CA GLU A 160 24.09 2.18 11.73
C GLU A 160 24.79 2.11 13.08
N ALA A 161 24.05 1.96 14.19
CA ALA A 161 24.64 1.65 15.48
C ALA A 161 25.08 0.19 15.53
N LEU A 162 24.37 -0.70 14.83
CA LEU A 162 24.69 -2.14 14.78
C LEU A 162 25.74 -2.49 13.74
N PHE A 163 25.65 -1.95 12.53
CA PHE A 163 26.44 -2.41 11.39
C PHE A 163 26.96 -1.23 10.55
N PRO A 164 28.17 -1.34 9.98
CA PRO A 164 28.59 -0.50 8.87
C PRO A 164 27.62 -0.61 7.68
N PHE A 165 27.66 0.38 6.79
CA PHE A 165 26.79 0.43 5.61
C PHE A 165 26.85 -0.88 4.80
N ALA A 166 25.66 -1.39 4.44
CA ALA A 166 25.46 -2.66 3.72
C ALA A 166 26.10 -3.91 4.36
N LYS A 167 26.55 -3.85 5.62
CA LYS A 167 27.04 -5.01 6.37
C LYS A 167 25.95 -5.59 7.28
N SER A 168 26.17 -6.84 7.66
CA SER A 168 25.28 -7.61 8.52
C SER A 168 26.00 -8.71 9.31
N SER A 169 27.33 -8.83 9.27
CA SER A 169 28.05 -9.94 9.91
C SER A 169 28.34 -9.64 11.39
N LEU A 170 28.55 -10.68 12.20
CA LEU A 170 28.76 -10.56 13.66
C LEU A 170 30.09 -9.83 13.98
N ASP A 171 31.12 -10.11 13.18
CA ASP A 171 32.43 -9.46 13.16
C ASP A 171 32.35 -7.98 12.80
N SER A 172 31.38 -7.60 11.95
CA SER A 172 31.15 -6.21 11.58
C SER A 172 30.32 -5.42 12.61
N MET A 173 29.85 -6.04 13.69
CA MET A 173 29.03 -5.33 14.68
C MET A 173 29.83 -4.24 15.39
N LEU A 174 29.28 -3.03 15.42
CA LEU A 174 29.93 -1.88 16.03
C LEU A 174 29.80 -1.93 17.57
N PRO A 175 30.77 -1.35 18.31
CA PRO A 175 30.74 -1.35 19.78
C PRO A 175 29.47 -0.73 20.37
N GLY A 176 28.97 0.37 19.78
CA GLY A 176 27.74 1.02 20.24
C GLY A 176 26.51 0.12 20.16
N GLY A 177 26.30 -0.55 19.02
CA GLY A 177 25.20 -1.49 18.85
C GLY A 177 25.32 -2.74 19.72
N ARG A 178 26.54 -3.18 20.04
CA ARG A 178 26.76 -4.26 21.03
C ARG A 178 26.30 -3.83 22.43
N ALA A 179 26.65 -2.62 22.86
CA ALA A 179 26.21 -2.07 24.15
C ALA A 179 24.67 -1.96 24.23
N GLU A 180 24.01 -1.48 23.17
CA GLU A 180 22.54 -1.43 23.13
C GLU A 180 21.89 -2.83 23.19
N LEU A 181 22.53 -3.82 22.57
CA LEU A 181 22.07 -5.21 22.66
C LEU A 181 22.29 -5.80 24.06
N ASP A 182 23.41 -5.50 24.70
CA ASP A 182 23.70 -5.94 26.07
C ASP A 182 22.67 -5.37 27.05
N ASP A 183 22.30 -4.10 26.89
CA ASP A 183 21.23 -3.44 27.65
C ASP A 183 19.87 -4.11 27.40
N ALA A 184 19.55 -4.43 26.14
CA ALA A 184 18.34 -5.17 25.80
C ALA A 184 18.34 -6.57 26.44
N ILE A 185 19.47 -7.29 26.41
CA ILE A 185 19.62 -8.61 27.03
C ILE A 185 19.39 -8.53 28.54
N ALA A 186 19.97 -7.53 29.22
CA ALA A 186 19.79 -7.34 30.66
C ALA A 186 18.30 -7.14 31.02
N LYS A 187 17.58 -6.34 30.24
CA LYS A 187 16.14 -6.11 30.42
C LYS A 187 15.30 -7.35 30.10
N ILE A 188 15.61 -8.06 29.01
CA ILE A 188 14.94 -9.32 28.65
C ILE A 188 15.09 -10.38 29.75
N ARG A 189 16.26 -10.46 30.39
CA ARG A 189 16.49 -11.40 31.51
C ARG A 189 15.73 -11.02 32.77
N ALA A 190 15.44 -9.74 32.97
CA ALA A 190 14.62 -9.27 34.08
C ALA A 190 13.12 -9.59 33.87
N GLU A 191 12.67 -9.75 32.62
CA GLU A 191 11.30 -10.15 32.30
C GLU A 191 11.04 -11.62 32.67
N ARG A 192 10.13 -11.83 33.62
CA ARG A 192 9.63 -13.17 33.97
C ARG A 192 8.66 -13.66 32.89
N GLY A 193 8.63 -14.98 32.70
CA GLY A 193 7.65 -15.62 31.82
C GLY A 193 7.82 -15.31 30.32
N THR A 194 9.01 -14.89 29.87
CA THR A 194 9.30 -14.69 28.43
C THR A 194 9.06 -15.98 27.64
N THR A 195 8.06 -15.99 26.76
CA THR A 195 7.67 -17.13 25.92
C THR A 195 8.22 -17.03 24.50
N ARG A 196 8.38 -15.81 23.97
CA ARG A 196 8.83 -15.57 22.60
C ARG A 196 9.55 -14.22 22.48
N ILE A 197 10.56 -14.17 21.62
CA ILE A 197 11.29 -12.96 21.25
C ILE A 197 11.30 -12.90 19.73
N ASP A 198 10.74 -11.85 19.15
CA ASP A 198 10.77 -11.62 17.71
C ASP A 198 11.84 -10.55 17.39
N VAL A 199 12.75 -10.87 16.49
CA VAL A 199 13.82 -9.98 16.02
C VAL A 199 13.56 -9.66 14.55
N VAL A 200 13.22 -8.41 14.25
CA VAL A 200 12.87 -7.98 12.88
C VAL A 200 13.85 -6.94 12.39
N GLY A 201 14.49 -7.22 11.26
CA GLY A 201 15.34 -6.26 10.57
C GLY A 201 14.53 -5.40 9.60
N HIS A 202 14.93 -4.14 9.45
CA HIS A 202 14.31 -3.17 8.55
C HIS A 202 15.38 -2.44 7.73
N THR A 203 15.02 -2.01 6.54
CA THR A 203 15.83 -1.13 5.68
C THR A 203 15.03 0.13 5.35
N ASP A 204 15.72 1.15 4.84
CA ASP A 204 15.04 2.21 4.12
C ASP A 204 14.63 1.73 2.71
N ARG A 205 13.98 2.62 1.97
CA ARG A 205 13.47 2.35 0.62
C ARG A 205 14.53 2.35 -0.48
N ILE A 206 15.81 2.60 -0.17
CA ILE A 206 16.87 2.67 -1.19
C ILE A 206 17.27 1.24 -1.58
N GLY A 207 17.36 0.98 -2.88
CA GLY A 207 17.69 -0.34 -3.44
C GLY A 207 16.47 -1.23 -3.69
N SER A 208 16.71 -2.44 -4.21
CA SER A 208 15.63 -3.35 -4.61
C SER A 208 14.96 -4.02 -3.40
N ASP A 209 13.66 -4.30 -3.52
CA ASP A 209 12.89 -5.06 -2.53
C ASP A 209 13.55 -6.40 -2.17
N GLN A 210 14.11 -7.11 -3.15
CA GLN A 210 14.78 -8.38 -2.92
C GLN A 210 16.05 -8.20 -2.08
N SER A 211 16.89 -7.23 -2.45
CA SER A 211 18.12 -6.90 -1.71
C SER A 211 17.80 -6.45 -0.28
N ASN A 212 16.78 -5.62 -0.11
CA ASN A 212 16.35 -5.10 1.17
C ASN A 212 15.79 -6.18 2.10
N ARG A 213 14.99 -7.11 1.57
CA ARG A 213 14.54 -8.30 2.32
C ARG A 213 15.71 -9.20 2.75
N ALA A 214 16.66 -9.45 1.84
CA ALA A 214 17.83 -10.27 2.16
C ALA A 214 18.72 -9.62 3.24
N LEU A 215 19.01 -8.33 3.11
CA LEU A 215 19.85 -7.57 4.05
C LEU A 215 19.20 -7.48 5.43
N SER A 216 17.92 -7.10 5.50
CA SER A 216 17.19 -7.03 6.77
C SER A 216 17.13 -8.37 7.49
N ARG A 217 16.85 -9.47 6.76
CA ARG A 217 16.87 -10.81 7.32
C ARG A 217 18.24 -11.20 7.87
N ALA A 218 19.30 -10.96 7.09
CA ALA A 218 20.66 -11.27 7.51
C ALA A 218 21.06 -10.51 8.79
N ARG A 219 20.65 -9.24 8.92
CA ARG A 219 20.85 -8.43 10.14
C ARG A 219 20.10 -9.00 11.34
N ALA A 220 18.83 -9.38 11.15
CA ALA A 220 18.04 -10.01 12.21
C ALA A 220 18.64 -11.34 12.68
N GLU A 221 19.11 -12.18 11.75
CA GLU A 221 19.79 -13.45 12.06
C GLU A 221 21.10 -13.21 12.84
N THR A 222 21.86 -12.17 12.50
CA THR A 222 23.07 -11.81 13.26
C THR A 222 22.75 -11.34 14.67
N VAL A 223 21.72 -10.51 14.84
CA VAL A 223 21.26 -10.12 16.19
C VAL A 223 20.81 -11.36 16.98
N LYS A 224 20.04 -12.28 16.38
CA LYS A 224 19.71 -13.56 17.03
C LYS A 224 20.96 -14.32 17.48
N ARG A 225 21.97 -14.47 16.61
CA ARG A 225 23.23 -15.14 16.99
C ARG A 225 23.90 -14.45 18.18
N TYR A 226 23.92 -13.12 18.21
CA TYR A 226 24.44 -12.35 19.33
C TYR A 226 23.67 -12.61 20.62
N LEU A 227 22.33 -12.53 20.58
CA LEU A 227 21.45 -12.80 21.72
C LEU A 227 21.65 -14.22 22.30
N VAL A 228 21.78 -15.23 21.43
CA VAL A 228 22.02 -16.63 21.83
C VAL A 228 23.40 -16.80 22.45
N ALA A 229 24.44 -16.18 21.88
CA ALA A 229 25.78 -16.20 22.46
C ALA A 229 25.83 -15.59 23.86
N HIS A 230 24.90 -14.67 24.15
CA HIS A 230 24.70 -14.08 25.47
C HIS A 230 23.59 -14.79 26.26
N GLY A 231 23.35 -16.07 25.99
CA GLY A 231 22.57 -16.96 26.86
C GLY A 231 21.05 -16.83 26.77
N LEU A 232 20.49 -16.12 25.78
CA LEU A 232 19.06 -16.20 25.50
C LEU A 232 18.73 -17.50 24.73
N ASP A 233 17.62 -18.14 25.09
CA ASP A 233 17.20 -19.41 24.51
C ASP A 233 16.84 -19.27 23.02
N ALA A 234 17.62 -19.91 22.15
CA ALA A 234 17.43 -19.87 20.71
C ALA A 234 16.05 -20.34 20.24
N ALA A 235 15.40 -21.24 20.99
CA ALA A 235 14.07 -21.75 20.67
C ALA A 235 12.97 -20.69 20.83
N ARG A 236 13.21 -19.68 21.67
CA ARG A 236 12.27 -18.56 21.89
C ARG A 236 12.45 -17.44 20.87
N ILE A 237 13.57 -17.41 20.15
CA ILE A 237 13.92 -16.29 19.25
C ILE A 237 13.53 -16.61 17.81
N ARG A 238 12.65 -15.78 17.23
CA ARG A 238 12.29 -15.80 15.81
C ARG A 238 12.89 -14.59 15.10
N THR A 239 13.22 -14.76 13.82
CA THR A 239 13.85 -13.71 13.01
C THR A 239 13.07 -13.47 11.74
N GLU A 240 12.88 -12.21 11.36
CA GLU A 240 12.23 -11.80 10.12
C GLU A 240 12.99 -10.63 9.48
N GLY A 241 12.95 -10.55 8.13
CA GLY A 241 13.44 -9.40 7.37
C GLY A 241 12.29 -8.69 6.69
N ALA A 242 11.88 -7.53 7.22
CA ALA A 242 10.78 -6.74 6.67
C ALA A 242 11.20 -5.95 5.41
N GLY A 243 12.50 -5.84 5.12
CA GLY A 243 13.01 -4.91 4.10
C GLY A 243 12.52 -3.49 4.36
N SER A 244 12.05 -2.83 3.31
CA SER A 244 11.50 -1.47 3.33
C SER A 244 9.98 -1.42 3.58
N SER A 245 9.33 -2.55 3.89
CA SER A 245 7.86 -2.64 3.91
C SER A 245 7.18 -2.00 5.13
N GLN A 246 7.95 -1.65 6.17
CA GLN A 246 7.45 -1.06 7.42
C GLN A 246 8.20 0.25 7.74
N PRO A 247 8.04 1.31 6.93
CA PRO A 247 8.68 2.60 7.18
C PRO A 247 8.09 3.25 8.45
N VAL A 248 8.94 3.94 9.19
CA VAL A 248 8.59 4.77 10.35
C VAL A 248 8.91 6.25 10.10
N SER A 249 9.70 6.53 9.06
CA SER A 249 10.02 7.86 8.61
C SER A 249 9.01 8.38 7.58
N HIS A 250 8.82 9.70 7.56
CA HIS A 250 8.03 10.40 6.55
C HIS A 250 8.97 11.33 5.78
N CYS A 251 9.62 10.80 4.75
CA CYS A 251 10.69 11.49 4.03
C CYS A 251 10.28 11.87 2.60
N PRO A 252 10.81 12.97 2.05
CA PRO A 252 10.59 13.33 0.65
C PRO A 252 11.06 12.25 -0.34
N PRO A 253 10.56 12.26 -1.59
CA PRO A 253 11.05 11.39 -2.66
C PRO A 253 12.53 11.67 -3.02
N GLY A 254 13.14 10.74 -3.76
CA GLY A 254 14.54 10.80 -4.20
C GLY A 254 15.56 10.24 -3.21
N GLU A 255 16.85 10.42 -3.53
CA GLU A 255 17.99 9.84 -2.80
C GLU A 255 19.06 10.89 -2.47
N SER A 256 18.66 12.16 -2.30
CA SER A 256 19.60 13.21 -1.91
C SER A 256 20.19 12.92 -0.52
N PRO A 257 21.38 13.47 -0.18
CA PRO A 257 21.95 13.29 1.15
C PRO A 257 21.00 13.66 2.30
N ALA A 258 20.17 14.70 2.12
CA ALA A 258 19.15 15.09 3.09
C ALA A 258 18.02 14.05 3.22
N VAL A 259 17.61 13.43 2.11
CA VAL A 259 16.61 12.35 2.12
C VAL A 259 17.19 11.09 2.76
N ILE A 260 18.43 10.71 2.42
CA ILE A 260 19.13 9.59 3.06
C ILE A 260 19.24 9.81 4.58
N ALA A 261 19.53 11.03 5.02
CA ALA A 261 19.57 11.40 6.43
C ALA A 261 18.19 11.34 7.12
N CYS A 262 17.11 11.65 6.39
CA CYS A 262 15.76 11.47 6.91
C CYS A 262 15.39 9.98 7.08
N LEU A 263 15.79 9.16 6.11
CA LEU A 263 15.49 7.72 6.04
C LEU A 263 16.25 6.87 7.09
N GLN A 264 17.21 7.44 7.82
CA GLN A 264 18.04 6.70 8.80
C GLN A 264 17.18 5.92 9.80
N LYS A 265 16.05 6.50 10.24
CA LYS A 265 15.13 5.88 11.21
C LYS A 265 14.53 4.56 10.70
N ASP A 266 14.42 4.38 9.39
CA ASP A 266 13.87 3.15 8.82
C ASP A 266 14.87 2.00 8.90
N ARG A 267 16.17 2.29 8.85
CA ARG A 267 17.23 1.30 9.05
C ARG A 267 17.38 0.99 10.52
N ARG A 268 16.71 -0.06 10.97
CA ARG A 268 16.68 -0.46 12.37
C ARG A 268 16.54 -1.97 12.52
N VAL A 269 16.83 -2.47 13.72
CA VAL A 269 16.41 -3.80 14.17
C VAL A 269 15.51 -3.61 15.37
N THR A 270 14.35 -4.27 15.36
CA THR A 270 13.41 -4.28 16.48
C THR A 270 13.43 -5.63 17.17
N ILE A 271 13.53 -5.64 18.49
CA ILE A 271 13.45 -6.83 19.33
C ILE A 271 12.20 -6.71 20.19
N THR A 272 11.23 -7.59 19.99
CA THR A 272 9.94 -7.57 20.68
C THR A 272 9.79 -8.81 21.56
N VAL A 273 9.48 -8.62 22.84
CA VAL A 273 9.39 -9.68 23.85
C VAL A 273 7.94 -9.96 24.18
N TYR A 274 7.57 -11.23 24.21
CA TYR A 274 6.25 -11.72 24.59
C TYR A 274 6.38 -12.67 25.79
N GLY A 275 5.37 -12.71 26.64
CA GLY A 275 5.35 -13.56 27.83
C GLY A 275 4.00 -13.64 28.51
N GLN A 276 3.92 -14.42 29.58
CA GLN A 276 2.80 -14.44 30.53
C GLN A 276 3.30 -13.97 31.90
N ASP A 277 2.41 -13.39 32.71
CA ASP A 277 2.70 -12.92 34.07
C ASP A 277 3.02 -14.07 35.05
#